data_AF-A0A0D6LP67-F1
#
_entry.id   AF-A0A0D6LP67-F1
#
_cell.length_a   1.000
_cell.length_b   1.000
_cell.length_c   1.000
_cell.angle_alpha   90.00
_cell.angle_beta   90.00
_cell.angle_gamma   90.00
#
_symmetry.space_group_name_H-M   'P 1'
#
loop_
_entity.id
_entity.type
_entity.pdbx_description
1 polymer ?
#
loop_
_entity_poly.entity_id
_entity_poly.type
_entity_poly.pdbx_seq_one_letter_code
_entity_poly.pdbx_strand_id
1 'polypeptide(L)'
;MQEDTNLPYFHGALMDQDADNMLQNEGDFLIQSRHSSGSVRQRLVIAIRTKDAIKRIDLRRGESGIRLGVRQPEYSSLSPWQLDDIDTDTDLVRAAVTLAMLHPKPVGIRINAADDDNAGCYPGLGGKTFGNLKKLVDYYSKEPIVLQGGEELLLKKAVPKGKYQLVHSDVRLLKKIGSGAYGTVYRGQLLRENNKVIAVKRIDSEGTDDQALAEMMKEARAMQLNEHKHIVKFYGFIVDRMPYLLVMEYCDGGSVEDKLRAHPKKITIPKRVDMCTQGSYGLEYLHSRDCIHRDIATRNCLIDKGIVKLADFGMCRATTVYKIDLSKPLNVRWLAPETTV
;
A
#
# COMPACT_ATOMS: atom_id res chain seq x y z
N MET A 1 2.52 -13.47 13.87
CA MET A 1 2.00 -12.89 12.61
C MET A 1 0.52 -12.54 12.74
N GLN A 2 -0.37 -13.50 13.00
CA GLN A 2 -1.82 -13.20 13.15
C GLN A 2 -2.16 -12.37 14.40
N GLU A 3 -1.42 -12.53 15.50
CA GLU A 3 -1.57 -11.66 16.68
C GLU A 3 -1.15 -10.21 16.39
N ASP A 4 -0.13 -10.04 15.54
CA ASP A 4 0.43 -8.72 15.21
C ASP A 4 -0.54 -7.89 14.38
N THR A 5 -1.23 -8.52 13.39
CA THR A 5 -2.19 -7.84 12.51
C THR A 5 -3.37 -7.21 13.27
N ASN A 6 -3.73 -7.80 14.41
CA ASN A 6 -4.82 -7.32 15.27
C ASN A 6 -4.40 -6.16 16.18
N LEU A 7 -3.11 -5.85 16.31
CA LEU A 7 -2.66 -4.70 17.10
C LEU A 7 -3.18 -3.40 16.48
N PRO A 8 -3.76 -2.47 17.27
CA PRO A 8 -4.37 -1.26 16.73
C PRO A 8 -3.35 -0.36 16.01
N TYR A 9 -2.08 -0.42 16.40
CA TYR A 9 -0.97 0.35 15.84
C TYR A 9 -0.12 -0.43 14.83
N PHE A 10 -0.54 -1.63 14.43
CA PHE A 10 0.06 -2.34 13.30
C PHE A 10 -0.71 -2.00 12.03
N HIS A 11 -0.05 -1.35 11.08
CA HIS A 11 -0.64 -0.81 9.85
C HIS A 11 -0.33 -1.64 8.61
N GLY A 12 0.41 -2.74 8.78
CA GLY A 12 0.83 -3.59 7.66
C GLY A 12 1.63 -2.80 6.63
N ALA A 13 1.38 -3.05 5.35
CA ALA A 13 2.04 -2.40 4.23
C ALA A 13 1.48 -1.00 3.91
N LEU A 14 0.95 -0.27 4.90
CA LEU A 14 0.57 1.14 4.69
C LEU A 14 1.78 1.92 4.15
N MET A 15 1.59 2.75 3.13
CA MET A 15 2.70 3.50 2.54
C MET A 15 3.19 4.61 3.47
N ASP A 16 4.46 4.96 3.34
CA ASP A 16 5.11 5.97 4.16
C ASP A 16 4.39 7.31 4.14
N GLN A 17 3.97 7.79 2.97
CA GLN A 17 3.20 9.02 2.85
C GLN A 17 1.90 9.00 3.65
N ASP A 18 1.18 7.87 3.64
CA ASP A 18 -0.10 7.74 4.36
C ASP A 18 0.14 7.60 5.87
N ALA A 19 1.18 6.88 6.28
CA ALA A 19 1.61 6.75 7.67
C ALA A 19 2.07 8.10 8.26
N ASP A 20 2.86 8.87 7.50
CA ASP A 20 3.42 10.14 7.95
C ASP A 20 2.34 11.18 8.25
N ASN A 21 1.24 11.17 7.48
CA ASN A 21 0.07 12.01 7.71
C ASN A 21 -0.69 11.66 9.00
N MET A 22 -0.53 10.44 9.52
CA MET A 22 -1.18 9.98 10.76
C MET A 22 -0.35 10.31 12.01
N LEU A 23 0.95 10.54 11.86
CA LEU A 23 1.89 10.82 12.94
C LEU A 23 1.99 12.34 13.16
N GLN A 24 1.16 12.89 14.05
CA GLN A 24 0.97 14.34 14.18
C GLN A 24 1.76 14.98 15.33
N ASN A 25 1.94 14.25 16.43
CA ASN A 25 2.55 14.75 17.67
C ASN A 25 3.85 14.02 17.96
N GLU A 26 4.79 14.68 18.65
CA GLU A 26 6.04 14.05 19.10
C GLU A 26 5.75 12.81 19.96
N GLY A 27 6.35 11.67 19.60
CA GLY A 27 6.14 10.37 20.23
C GLY A 27 4.92 9.60 19.75
N ASP A 28 4.13 10.15 18.81
CA ASP A 28 3.20 9.35 18.02
C ASP A 28 4.00 8.29 17.27
N PHE A 29 3.54 7.04 17.30
CA PHE A 29 4.19 5.95 16.58
C PHE A 29 3.20 4.95 15.99
N LEU A 30 3.66 4.24 14.97
CA LEU A 30 2.96 3.12 14.36
C LEU A 30 3.96 2.09 13.81
N ILE A 31 3.48 0.88 13.51
CA ILE A 31 4.29 -0.21 12.98
C ILE A 31 3.82 -0.57 11.57
N GLN A 32 4.75 -0.59 10.62
CA GLN A 32 4.54 -1.03 9.25
C GLN A 32 5.26 -2.37 8.99
N SER A 33 4.80 -3.10 7.99
CA SER A 33 5.50 -4.22 7.37
C SER A 33 5.94 -3.84 5.96
N ARG A 34 7.20 -4.11 5.63
CA ARG A 34 7.75 -3.93 4.29
C ARG A 34 8.09 -5.29 3.70
N HIS A 35 7.76 -5.44 2.43
CA HIS A 35 8.29 -6.52 1.61
C HIS A 35 9.64 -6.06 1.06
N SER A 36 10.62 -6.97 1.02
CA SER A 36 11.90 -6.70 0.37
C SER A 36 12.01 -7.65 -0.81
N SER A 37 12.16 -7.10 -2.01
CA SER A 37 12.33 -7.88 -3.24
C SER A 37 13.43 -8.93 -3.05
N GLY A 38 13.06 -10.20 -3.11
CA GLY A 38 14.00 -11.33 -2.95
C GLY A 38 14.19 -11.87 -1.53
N SER A 39 13.52 -11.30 -0.50
CA SER A 39 13.50 -11.87 0.85
C SER A 39 12.13 -12.48 1.17
N VAL A 40 12.15 -13.71 1.69
CA VAL A 40 10.94 -14.39 2.20
C VAL A 40 10.43 -13.73 3.49
N ARG A 41 11.28 -12.99 4.21
CA ARG A 41 10.97 -12.41 5.52
C ARG A 41 10.46 -10.97 5.38
N GLN A 42 9.25 -10.72 5.89
CA GLN A 42 8.72 -9.38 6.08
C GLN A 42 9.60 -8.59 7.06
N ARG A 43 10.06 -7.41 6.63
CA ARG A 43 10.77 -6.46 7.48
C ARG A 43 9.72 -5.64 8.22
N LEU A 44 9.87 -5.50 9.54
CA LEU A 44 8.99 -4.68 10.35
C LEU A 44 9.68 -3.34 10.63
N VAL A 45 8.92 -2.25 10.67
CA VAL A 45 9.45 -0.90 10.87
C VAL A 45 8.56 -0.15 11.86
N ILE A 46 9.15 0.45 12.88
CA ILE A 46 8.48 1.44 13.73
C ILE A 46 8.70 2.81 13.11
N ALA A 47 7.62 3.49 12.71
CA ALA A 47 7.64 4.90 12.37
C ALA A 47 7.24 5.70 13.61
N ILE A 48 8.06 6.68 14.00
CA ILE A 48 7.84 7.55 15.17
C ILE A 48 8.09 9.00 14.79
N ARG A 49 7.17 9.89 15.20
CA ARG A 49 7.33 11.35 15.04
C ARG A 49 8.25 11.89 16.13
N THR A 50 9.32 12.55 15.72
CA THR A 50 10.15 13.40 16.58
C THR A 50 9.75 14.87 16.40
N LYS A 51 10.45 15.79 17.07
CA LYS A 51 10.22 17.23 16.92
C LYS A 51 10.40 17.70 15.48
N ASP A 52 11.41 17.16 14.79
CA ASP A 52 11.84 17.68 13.49
C ASP A 52 11.48 16.76 12.32
N ALA A 53 11.29 15.46 12.56
CA ALA A 53 11.14 14.48 11.49
C ALA A 53 10.35 13.24 11.91
N ILE A 54 10.09 12.35 10.96
CA ILE A 54 9.67 10.97 11.27
C ILE A 54 10.88 10.07 11.15
N LYS A 55 11.16 9.33 12.22
CA LYS A 55 12.21 8.32 12.24
C LYS A 55 11.61 6.95 12.05
N ARG A 56 12.34 6.12 11.30
CA ARG A 56 11.96 4.74 10.99
C ARG A 56 13.02 3.80 11.54
N ILE A 57 12.60 2.93 12.45
CA ILE A 57 13.47 1.99 13.15
C ILE A 57 13.09 0.59 12.72
N ASP A 58 14.04 -0.14 12.17
CA ASP A 58 13.79 -1.52 11.78
C ASP A 58 13.59 -2.41 12.99
N LEU A 59 12.78 -3.45 12.79
CA LEU A 59 12.59 -4.54 13.70
C LEU A 59 13.01 -5.83 13.00
N ARG A 60 13.90 -6.58 13.65
CA ARG A 60 14.27 -7.93 13.22
C ARG A 60 13.43 -8.92 14.00
N ARG A 61 12.76 -9.81 13.27
CA ARG A 61 12.07 -10.98 13.83
C ARG A 61 12.92 -12.22 13.55
N GLY A 62 13.32 -12.90 14.62
CA GLY A 62 14.03 -14.18 14.59
C GLY A 62 13.28 -15.24 15.40
N GLU A 63 13.89 -16.40 15.59
CA GLU A 63 13.30 -17.52 16.33
C GLU A 63 13.06 -17.20 17.80
N SER A 64 13.98 -16.44 18.41
CA SER A 64 13.94 -16.04 19.83
C SER A 64 12.99 -14.87 20.10
N GLY A 65 12.40 -14.26 19.07
CA GLY A 65 11.45 -13.16 19.19
C GLY A 65 11.79 -11.97 18.29
N ILE A 66 11.49 -10.76 18.78
CA ILE A 66 11.61 -9.51 18.05
C ILE A 66 12.55 -8.57 18.78
N ARG A 67 13.44 -7.92 18.05
CA ARG A 67 14.38 -6.92 18.55
C ARG A 67 14.51 -5.74 17.58
N LEU A 68 15.04 -4.62 18.07
CA LEU A 68 15.41 -3.50 17.21
C LEU A 68 16.51 -3.94 16.23
N GLY A 69 16.33 -3.62 14.96
CA GLY A 69 17.22 -3.98 13.86
C GLY A 69 18.32 -2.96 13.65
N VAL A 70 19.52 -3.44 13.38
CA VAL A 70 20.67 -2.60 13.03
C VAL A 70 20.64 -2.25 11.57
N ARG A 71 20.53 -0.95 11.30
CA ARG A 71 20.64 -0.37 9.96
C ARG A 71 22.11 -0.50 9.57
N GLN A 72 22.41 -1.50 8.75
CA GLN A 72 23.64 -1.46 7.98
C GLN A 72 23.51 -0.28 6.99
N PRO A 73 24.54 0.53 6.76
CA PRO A 73 24.54 1.49 5.68
C PRO A 73 24.26 0.73 4.37
N GLU A 74 23.28 1.19 3.60
CA GLU A 74 23.03 0.65 2.26
C GLU A 74 24.20 1.05 1.36
N TYR A 75 25.24 0.22 1.28
CA TYR A 75 26.33 0.38 0.31
C TYR A 75 25.94 0.01 -1.13
N SER A 76 24.65 -0.19 -1.41
CA SER A 76 24.15 -0.72 -2.68
C SER A 76 24.04 0.31 -3.82
N SER A 77 24.59 1.53 -3.67
CA SER A 77 24.54 2.53 -4.75
C SER A 77 25.77 3.42 -4.89
N LEU A 78 26.94 3.04 -4.36
CA LEU A 78 28.18 3.75 -4.67
C LEU A 78 28.72 3.26 -6.02
N SER A 79 28.80 4.18 -6.98
CA SER A 79 29.56 3.93 -8.20
C SER A 79 31.05 3.80 -7.85
N PRO A 80 31.86 3.01 -8.60
CA PRO A 80 33.27 2.76 -8.29
C PRO A 80 34.18 4.00 -8.22
N TRP A 81 33.67 5.19 -8.53
CA TRP A 81 34.45 6.42 -8.73
C TRP A 81 34.23 7.48 -7.65
N GLN A 82 33.61 7.15 -6.51
CA GLN A 82 33.41 8.09 -5.39
C GLN A 82 34.18 7.68 -4.12
N LEU A 83 35.34 7.03 -4.29
CA LEU A 83 36.16 6.48 -3.19
C LEU A 83 37.36 7.36 -2.78
N ASP A 84 37.34 8.66 -3.10
CA ASP A 84 38.48 9.53 -2.82
C ASP A 84 38.53 10.09 -1.37
N ASP A 85 37.49 9.90 -0.55
CA ASP A 85 37.41 10.47 0.81
C ASP A 85 36.97 9.46 1.90
N ILE A 86 37.38 8.18 1.81
CA ILE A 86 37.13 7.22 2.90
C ILE A 86 38.42 6.98 3.69
N ASP A 87 38.41 7.47 4.93
CA ASP A 87 39.42 7.23 5.96
C ASP A 87 39.64 5.73 6.16
N THR A 88 40.83 5.25 5.82
CA THR A 88 41.15 3.83 5.69
C THR A 88 41.54 3.23 7.04
N ASP A 89 40.57 2.73 7.80
CA ASP A 89 40.90 1.93 9.00
C ASP A 89 39.92 0.76 9.27
N THR A 90 39.61 -0.02 8.22
CA THR A 90 39.02 -1.36 8.40
C THR A 90 39.60 -2.36 7.40
N ASP A 91 40.16 -3.46 7.92
CA ASP A 91 40.88 -4.52 7.17
C ASP A 91 40.05 -5.16 6.03
N LEU A 92 38.72 -5.06 6.09
CA LEU A 92 37.81 -5.56 5.06
C LEU A 92 37.86 -4.73 3.76
N VAL A 93 38.10 -3.41 3.85
CA VAL A 93 38.23 -2.55 2.67
C VAL A 93 39.54 -2.83 1.94
N ARG A 94 40.63 -3.07 2.68
CA ARG A 94 41.91 -3.53 2.11
C ARG A 94 41.74 -4.84 1.36
N ALA A 95 41.09 -5.83 1.95
CA ALA A 95 40.86 -7.14 1.31
C ALA A 95 40.04 -7.02 0.00
N ALA A 96 39.00 -6.18 -0.01
CA ALA A 96 38.18 -5.96 -1.20
C ALA A 96 38.93 -5.22 -2.32
N VAL A 97 39.74 -4.21 -1.98
CA VAL A 97 40.57 -3.47 -2.95
C VAL A 97 41.67 -4.38 -3.52
N THR A 98 42.32 -5.20 -2.69
CA THR A 98 43.33 -6.16 -3.14
C THR A 98 42.74 -7.22 -4.09
N LEU A 99 41.53 -7.72 -3.82
CA LEU A 99 40.86 -8.68 -4.71
C LEU A 99 40.46 -8.06 -6.05
N ALA A 100 40.03 -6.79 -6.04
CA ALA A 100 39.62 -6.08 -7.26
C ALA A 100 40.82 -5.76 -8.19
N MET A 101 42.01 -5.53 -7.62
CA MET A 101 43.23 -5.26 -8.39
C MET A 101 43.84 -6.51 -9.06
N LEU A 102 43.46 -7.72 -8.64
CA LEU A 102 44.02 -8.97 -9.16
C LEU A 102 43.25 -9.59 -10.34
N HIS A 103 42.11 -9.01 -10.77
CA HIS A 103 41.28 -9.59 -11.84
C HIS A 103 40.92 -8.58 -12.95
N PRO A 104 41.31 -8.82 -14.22
CA PRO A 104 41.10 -7.87 -15.33
C PRO A 104 39.66 -7.83 -15.90
N LYS A 105 38.65 -8.36 -15.19
CA LYS A 105 37.23 -8.26 -15.57
C LYS A 105 36.36 -8.03 -14.33
N PRO A 106 35.26 -7.27 -14.42
CA PRO A 106 34.38 -6.99 -13.28
C PRO A 106 33.73 -8.29 -12.80
N VAL A 107 34.19 -8.80 -11.66
CA VAL A 107 33.55 -9.90 -10.95
C VAL A 107 32.52 -9.27 -9.99
N GLY A 108 31.25 -9.58 -10.18
CA GLY A 108 30.23 -9.25 -9.19
C GLY A 108 30.48 -10.04 -7.91
N ILE A 109 31.12 -9.41 -6.92
CA ILE A 109 31.33 -10.03 -5.61
C ILE A 109 30.01 -9.93 -4.83
N ARG A 110 29.28 -11.05 -4.76
CA ARG A 110 28.19 -11.21 -3.79
C ARG A 110 28.83 -11.55 -2.44
N ILE A 111 28.90 -10.59 -1.55
CA ILE A 111 29.25 -10.85 -0.14
C ILE A 111 28.00 -11.43 0.50
N ASN A 112 27.92 -12.76 0.59
CA ASN A 112 26.99 -13.41 1.52
C ASN A 112 27.54 -13.16 2.92
N ALA A 113 26.98 -12.18 3.63
CA ALA A 113 27.16 -12.10 5.06
C ALA A 113 26.53 -13.35 5.66
N ALA A 114 27.37 -14.20 6.27
CA ALA A 114 26.92 -15.33 7.06
C ALA A 114 25.88 -14.84 8.09
N ASP A 115 24.83 -15.63 8.29
CA ASP A 115 23.90 -15.52 9.41
C ASP A 115 24.67 -15.75 10.72
N ASP A 116 25.45 -14.76 11.14
CA ASP A 116 26.07 -14.72 12.46
C ASP A 116 25.10 -14.04 13.40
N ASP A 117 24.41 -14.85 14.21
CA ASP A 117 23.37 -14.42 15.15
C ASP A 117 23.85 -13.40 16.20
N ASN A 118 25.15 -13.09 16.25
CA ASN A 118 25.78 -12.22 17.24
C ASN A 118 26.63 -11.06 16.69
N ALA A 119 26.76 -10.88 15.38
CA ALA A 119 27.57 -9.81 14.81
C ALA A 119 26.72 -8.65 14.27
N GLY A 120 26.67 -7.55 15.00
CA GLY A 120 26.11 -6.29 14.52
C GLY A 120 24.95 -5.77 15.35
N CYS A 121 25.17 -5.56 16.65
CA CYS A 121 24.39 -4.62 17.44
C CYS A 121 24.89 -3.19 17.17
N TYR A 122 24.00 -2.18 17.23
CA TYR A 122 24.48 -0.80 17.32
C TYR A 122 25.32 -0.72 18.60
N PRO A 123 26.49 -0.06 18.59
CA PRO A 123 27.21 0.20 19.82
C PRO A 123 26.33 1.13 20.69
N GLY A 124 25.65 0.54 21.68
CA GLY A 124 24.70 1.23 22.57
C GLY A 124 23.29 0.61 22.66
N LEU A 125 22.83 -0.14 21.66
CA LEU A 125 21.57 -0.91 21.74
C LEU A 125 21.88 -2.35 22.10
N GLY A 126 22.13 -2.61 23.38
CA GLY A 126 22.15 -3.98 23.92
C GLY A 126 20.84 -4.66 23.57
N GLY A 127 20.89 -5.58 22.59
CA GLY A 127 19.71 -6.05 21.87
C GLY A 127 18.76 -6.87 22.73
N LYS A 128 17.86 -6.20 23.45
CA LYS A 128 16.75 -6.86 24.14
C LYS A 128 15.84 -7.52 23.10
N THR A 129 15.63 -8.82 23.28
CA THR A 129 14.70 -9.60 22.47
C THR A 129 13.41 -9.81 23.25
N PHE A 130 12.28 -9.61 22.58
CA PHE A 130 10.94 -9.71 23.15
C PHE A 130 10.14 -10.80 22.46
N GLY A 131 9.33 -11.55 23.21
CA GLY A 131 8.54 -12.64 22.63
C GLY A 131 7.51 -12.20 21.57
N ASN A 132 7.05 -10.95 21.59
CA ASN A 132 6.13 -10.41 20.59
C ASN A 132 6.19 -8.86 20.51
N LEU A 133 5.51 -8.28 19.51
CA LEU A 133 5.50 -6.83 19.28
C LEU A 133 4.89 -6.06 20.44
N LYS A 134 3.86 -6.62 21.08
CA LYS A 134 3.21 -5.97 22.22
C LYS A 134 4.21 -5.77 23.37
N LYS A 135 4.97 -6.80 23.74
CA LYS A 135 5.99 -6.71 24.79
C LYS A 135 7.11 -5.71 24.45
N LEU A 136 7.54 -5.66 23.19
CA LEU A 136 8.52 -4.69 22.72
C LEU A 136 8.01 -3.26 22.88
N VAL A 137 6.77 -3.00 22.43
CA VAL A 137 6.14 -1.68 22.54
C VAL A 137 5.89 -1.30 23.99
N ASP A 138 5.37 -2.22 24.81
CA ASP A 138 5.14 -2.00 26.24
C ASP A 138 6.45 -1.62 26.96
N TYR A 139 7.59 -2.19 26.58
CA TYR A 139 8.90 -1.84 27.11
C TYR A 139 9.36 -0.44 26.65
N TYR A 140 9.39 -0.18 25.35
CA TYR A 140 9.87 1.09 24.78
C TYR A 140 8.88 2.27 24.92
N SER A 141 7.72 2.03 25.52
CA SER A 141 6.82 3.08 26.03
C SER A 141 7.30 3.69 27.36
N LYS A 142 8.20 3.00 28.07
CA LYS A 142 8.74 3.40 29.38
C LYS A 142 10.24 3.68 29.33
N GLU A 143 10.95 2.91 28.52
CA GLU A 143 12.40 2.98 28.37
C GLU A 143 12.74 3.58 27.00
N PRO A 144 13.54 4.67 26.92
CA PRO A 144 13.84 5.31 25.64
C PRO A 144 14.71 4.41 24.75
N ILE A 145 14.45 4.46 23.45
CA ILE A 145 15.34 3.95 22.41
C ILE A 145 16.42 5.00 22.19
N VAL A 146 17.67 4.67 22.52
CA VAL A 146 18.82 5.56 22.31
C VAL A 146 19.39 5.31 20.92
N LEU A 147 19.42 6.35 20.08
CA LEU A 147 19.99 6.32 18.74
C LEU A 147 21.47 6.75 18.74
N GLN A 148 22.15 6.51 17.61
CA GLN A 148 23.49 7.07 17.36
C GLN A 148 23.43 8.60 17.45
N GLY A 149 24.31 9.19 18.26
CA GLY A 149 24.29 10.62 18.59
C GLY A 149 23.57 10.97 19.91
N GLY A 150 23.09 9.97 20.67
CA GLY A 150 22.52 10.18 22.01
C GLY A 150 21.07 10.66 22.01
N GLU A 151 20.42 10.72 20.85
CA GLU A 151 19.00 11.06 20.77
C GLU A 151 18.14 9.94 21.33
N GLU A 152 17.21 10.30 22.22
CA GLU A 152 16.31 9.38 22.88
C GLU A 152 14.90 9.44 22.27
N LEU A 153 14.36 8.26 21.93
CA LEU A 153 13.02 8.12 21.36
C LEU A 153 12.13 7.30 22.28
N LEU A 154 10.99 7.86 22.69
CA LEU A 154 10.01 7.16 23.53
C LEU A 154 8.72 6.91 22.73
N LEU A 155 8.21 5.69 22.78
CA LEU A 155 6.94 5.32 22.15
C LEU A 155 5.75 5.84 22.99
N LYS A 156 5.44 7.13 22.89
CA LYS A 156 4.46 7.80 23.75
C LYS A 156 3.01 7.41 23.42
N LYS A 157 2.63 7.48 22.14
CA LYS A 157 1.24 7.25 21.72
C LYS A 157 1.15 6.38 20.48
N ALA A 158 0.53 5.22 20.65
CA ALA A 158 0.29 4.30 19.55
C ALA A 158 -0.84 4.83 18.66
N VAL A 159 -0.57 5.09 17.39
CA VAL A 159 -1.56 5.62 16.45
C VAL A 159 -2.42 4.47 15.89
N PRO A 160 -3.74 4.45 16.15
CA PRO A 160 -4.61 3.38 15.70
C PRO A 160 -4.83 3.41 14.18
N LYS A 161 -5.25 2.27 13.62
CA LYS A 161 -5.74 2.15 12.23
C LYS A 161 -6.79 3.21 11.90
N GLY A 162 -6.73 3.76 10.69
CA GLY A 162 -7.69 4.74 10.21
C GLY A 162 -9.08 4.14 9.91
N LYS A 163 -10.11 4.98 9.74
CA LYS A 163 -11.51 4.54 9.51
C LYS A 163 -11.67 3.56 8.33
N TYR A 164 -10.89 3.76 7.27
CA TYR A 164 -10.94 2.96 6.04
C TYR A 164 -9.93 1.80 6.04
N GLN A 165 -9.11 1.66 7.08
CA GLN A 165 -8.12 0.60 7.17
C GLN A 165 -8.75 -0.60 7.86
N LEU A 166 -9.12 -1.56 7.02
CA LEU A 166 -9.68 -2.85 7.41
C LEU A 166 -8.55 -3.87 7.60
N VAL A 167 -8.87 -4.96 8.29
CA VAL A 167 -8.00 -6.15 8.35
C VAL A 167 -8.66 -7.32 7.64
N HIS A 168 -7.88 -8.30 7.21
CA HIS A 168 -8.44 -9.50 6.57
C HIS A 168 -9.49 -10.24 7.42
N SER A 169 -9.38 -10.19 8.76
CA SER A 169 -10.39 -10.78 9.65
C SER A 169 -11.72 -10.03 9.65
N ASP A 170 -11.78 -8.80 9.11
CA ASP A 170 -13.03 -8.06 8.93
C ASP A 170 -13.85 -8.56 7.74
N VAL A 171 -13.25 -9.33 6.82
CA VAL A 171 -13.89 -9.72 5.55
C VAL A 171 -13.87 -11.23 5.32
N ARG A 172 -14.91 -11.71 4.64
CA ARG A 172 -14.98 -13.08 4.11
C ARG A 172 -15.18 -13.04 2.61
N LEU A 173 -14.21 -13.54 1.85
CA LEU A 173 -14.34 -13.73 0.40
C LEU A 173 -15.27 -14.92 0.13
N LEU A 174 -16.17 -14.77 -0.84
CA LEU A 174 -17.11 -15.82 -1.25
C LEU A 174 -16.83 -16.23 -2.69
N LYS A 175 -17.55 -15.64 -3.66
CA LYS A 175 -17.53 -16.06 -5.06
C LYS A 175 -16.76 -15.05 -5.91
N LYS A 176 -15.88 -15.51 -6.81
CA LYS A 176 -15.29 -14.67 -7.86
C LYS A 176 -16.40 -14.18 -8.81
N ILE A 177 -16.48 -12.86 -9.01
CA ILE A 177 -17.50 -12.21 -9.86
C ILE A 177 -16.91 -11.53 -11.10
N GLY A 178 -15.60 -11.29 -11.13
CA GLY A 178 -14.92 -10.74 -12.31
C GLY A 178 -13.41 -10.88 -12.22
N SER A 179 -12.73 -10.74 -13.35
CA SER A 179 -11.27 -10.56 -13.42
C SER A 179 -10.89 -9.81 -14.68
N GLY A 180 -9.86 -8.97 -14.60
CA GLY A 180 -9.33 -8.24 -15.73
C GLY A 180 -7.95 -7.66 -15.43
N ALA A 181 -7.53 -6.67 -16.22
CA ALA A 181 -6.23 -6.01 -16.08
C ALA A 181 -6.00 -5.36 -14.70
N TYR A 182 -7.08 -5.03 -13.98
CA TYR A 182 -7.06 -4.37 -12.68
C TYR A 182 -7.15 -5.34 -11.48
N GLY A 183 -7.00 -6.64 -11.73
CA GLY A 183 -7.08 -7.70 -10.72
C GLY A 183 -8.39 -8.48 -10.73
N THR A 184 -8.61 -9.25 -9.67
CA THR A 184 -9.76 -10.16 -9.52
C THR A 184 -10.76 -9.61 -8.51
N VAL A 185 -12.05 -9.58 -8.88
CA VAL A 185 -13.13 -9.10 -8.00
C VAL A 185 -13.94 -10.27 -7.47
N TYR A 186 -14.18 -10.27 -6.16
CA TYR A 186 -14.97 -11.25 -5.43
C TYR A 186 -16.20 -10.59 -4.81
N ARG A 187 -17.32 -11.31 -4.77
CA ARG A 187 -18.39 -11.04 -3.80
C ARG A 187 -17.93 -11.55 -2.44
N GLY A 188 -18.19 -10.79 -1.38
CA GLY A 188 -17.81 -11.12 -0.02
C GLY A 188 -18.80 -10.61 1.03
N GLN A 189 -18.40 -10.72 2.30
CA GLN A 189 -19.11 -10.19 3.45
C GLN A 189 -18.17 -9.36 4.32
N LEU A 190 -18.63 -8.20 4.78
CA LEU A 190 -18.00 -7.39 5.82
C LEU A 190 -18.57 -7.83 7.18
N LEU A 191 -17.77 -8.56 7.95
CA LEU A 191 -18.20 -9.27 9.16
C LEU A 191 -18.58 -8.31 10.28
N ARG A 192 -17.81 -7.23 10.45
CA ARG A 192 -18.06 -6.20 11.48
C ARG A 192 -19.30 -5.33 11.25
N GLU A 193 -19.92 -5.43 10.07
CA GLU A 193 -21.17 -4.73 9.71
C GLU A 193 -22.29 -5.75 9.42
N ASN A 194 -22.61 -6.63 10.38
CA ASN A 194 -23.70 -7.61 10.26
C ASN A 194 -23.65 -8.45 8.97
N ASN A 195 -22.45 -8.91 8.57
CA ASN A 195 -22.22 -9.69 7.34
C ASN A 195 -22.69 -9.00 6.06
N LYS A 196 -22.64 -7.66 6.02
CA LYS A 196 -23.01 -6.85 4.85
C LYS A 196 -22.33 -7.35 3.58
N VAL A 197 -23.11 -7.49 2.51
CA VAL A 197 -22.61 -7.95 1.22
C VAL A 197 -21.74 -6.86 0.58
N ILE A 198 -20.54 -7.24 0.13
CA ILE A 198 -19.51 -6.35 -0.41
C ILE A 198 -18.89 -6.91 -1.68
N ALA A 199 -18.31 -6.02 -2.49
CA ALA A 199 -17.37 -6.37 -3.54
C ALA A 199 -15.95 -6.18 -3.00
N VAL A 200 -15.07 -7.15 -3.29
CA VAL A 200 -13.68 -7.12 -2.86
C VAL A 200 -12.78 -7.27 -4.09
N LYS A 201 -12.08 -6.20 -4.45
CA LYS A 201 -11.08 -6.20 -5.53
C LYS A 201 -9.74 -6.61 -4.93
N ARG A 202 -9.29 -7.80 -5.30
CA ARG A 202 -7.97 -8.34 -5.00
C ARG A 202 -7.01 -7.88 -6.09
N ILE A 203 -5.90 -7.29 -5.69
CA ILE A 203 -4.83 -6.93 -6.63
C ILE A 203 -3.91 -8.14 -6.74
N ASP A 204 -3.81 -8.66 -7.95
CA ASP A 204 -2.95 -9.79 -8.29
C ASP A 204 -1.60 -9.21 -8.73
N SER A 205 -0.53 -9.44 -7.95
CA SER A 205 0.83 -8.98 -8.29
C SER A 205 1.67 -10.14 -8.83
N GLU A 206 2.13 -10.01 -10.07
CA GLU A 206 3.10 -10.91 -10.70
C GLU A 206 4.52 -10.31 -10.62
N GLY A 207 5.00 -10.02 -9.40
CA GLY A 207 6.44 -9.78 -9.18
C GLY A 207 6.89 -8.39 -8.71
N THR A 208 6.02 -7.37 -8.67
CA THR A 208 6.34 -6.05 -8.07
C THR A 208 5.26 -5.56 -7.11
N ASP A 209 5.23 -6.16 -5.92
CA ASP A 209 4.24 -5.90 -4.86
C ASP A 209 4.11 -4.42 -4.48
N ASP A 210 5.23 -3.68 -4.46
CA ASP A 210 5.25 -2.26 -4.07
C ASP A 210 4.56 -1.34 -5.09
N GLN A 211 4.75 -1.60 -6.40
CA GLN A 211 4.09 -0.81 -7.45
C GLN A 211 2.59 -1.07 -7.47
N ALA A 212 2.20 -2.35 -7.36
CA ALA A 212 0.80 -2.76 -7.29
C ALA A 212 0.10 -2.16 -6.06
N LEU A 213 0.77 -2.16 -4.92
CA LEU A 213 0.30 -1.51 -3.69
C LEU A 213 0.17 0.02 -3.86
N ALA A 214 1.15 0.67 -4.48
CA ALA A 214 1.09 2.11 -4.73
C ALA A 214 -0.09 2.52 -5.63
N GLU A 215 -0.37 1.72 -6.67
CA GLU A 215 -1.51 1.92 -7.56
C GLU A 215 -2.84 1.67 -6.84
N MET A 216 -2.92 0.60 -6.04
CA MET A 216 -4.08 0.36 -5.16
C MET A 216 -4.33 1.54 -4.23
N MET A 217 -3.30 2.02 -3.52
CA MET A 217 -3.46 3.08 -2.54
C MET A 217 -3.84 4.41 -3.20
N LYS A 218 -3.44 4.62 -4.46
CA LYS A 218 -3.93 5.73 -5.27
C LYS A 218 -5.43 5.63 -5.56
N GLU A 219 -5.90 4.45 -5.93
CA GLU A 219 -7.33 4.18 -6.13
C GLU A 219 -8.11 4.37 -4.81
N ALA A 220 -7.60 3.83 -3.70
CA ALA A 220 -8.19 3.98 -2.36
C ALA A 220 -8.34 5.46 -1.99
N ARG A 221 -7.28 6.28 -2.15
CA ARG A 221 -7.33 7.71 -1.85
C ARG A 221 -8.39 8.46 -2.67
N ALA A 222 -8.51 8.16 -3.96
CA ALA A 222 -9.54 8.77 -4.80
C ALA A 222 -10.95 8.43 -4.30
N MET A 223 -11.19 7.16 -3.96
CA MET A 223 -12.51 6.73 -3.48
C MET A 223 -12.86 7.29 -2.09
N GLN A 224 -11.88 7.47 -1.20
CA GLN A 224 -12.11 8.02 0.15
C GLN A 224 -12.66 9.46 0.15
N LEU A 225 -12.40 10.22 -0.92
CA LEU A 225 -12.81 11.62 -1.06
C LEU A 225 -14.18 11.80 -1.71
N ASN A 226 -14.79 10.72 -2.19
CA ASN A 226 -16.00 10.74 -3.01
C ASN A 226 -17.11 9.88 -2.40
N GLU A 227 -18.19 10.51 -1.97
CA GLU A 227 -19.39 9.84 -1.45
C GLU A 227 -20.64 10.46 -2.09
N HIS A 228 -21.28 9.70 -2.98
CA HIS A 228 -22.47 10.14 -3.72
C HIS A 228 -23.32 8.93 -4.13
N LYS A 229 -24.65 9.11 -4.26
CA LYS A 229 -25.58 8.01 -4.61
C LYS A 229 -25.26 7.33 -5.95
N HIS A 230 -24.70 8.08 -6.91
CA HIS A 230 -24.29 7.61 -8.24
C HIS A 230 -22.79 7.28 -8.34
N ILE A 231 -22.13 7.06 -7.19
CA ILE A 231 -20.76 6.56 -7.09
C ILE A 231 -20.80 5.29 -6.23
N VAL A 232 -20.03 4.27 -6.61
CA VAL A 232 -19.87 3.06 -5.81
C VAL A 232 -19.28 3.42 -4.45
N LYS A 233 -19.98 3.05 -3.37
CA LYS A 233 -19.53 3.38 -2.02
C LYS A 233 -18.26 2.60 -1.66
N PHE A 234 -17.26 3.30 -1.14
CA PHE A 234 -16.03 2.70 -0.63
C PHE A 234 -16.14 2.42 0.87
N TYR A 235 -15.75 1.21 1.27
CA TYR A 235 -15.77 0.79 2.68
C TYR A 235 -14.37 0.74 3.29
N GLY A 236 -13.34 0.43 2.51
CA GLY A 236 -11.97 0.45 3.02
C GLY A 236 -10.96 -0.33 2.18
N PHE A 237 -9.73 -0.35 2.65
CA PHE A 237 -8.61 -1.09 2.08
C PHE A 237 -7.99 -1.99 3.14
N ILE A 238 -7.38 -3.09 2.70
CA ILE A 238 -6.78 -4.11 3.56
C ILE A 238 -5.34 -4.31 3.12
N VAL A 239 -4.41 -3.94 4.00
CA VAL A 239 -2.95 -4.02 3.77
C VAL A 239 -2.20 -4.65 4.94
N ASP A 240 -2.89 -5.32 5.89
CA ASP A 240 -2.27 -5.99 7.04
C ASP A 240 -1.38 -7.18 6.63
N ARG A 241 -1.65 -7.79 5.48
CA ARG A 241 -0.83 -8.81 4.82
C ARG A 241 -1.23 -8.95 3.35
N MET A 242 -0.46 -9.72 2.59
CA MET A 242 -0.87 -10.15 1.25
C MET A 242 -1.93 -11.25 1.30
N PRO A 243 -2.84 -11.32 0.30
CA PRO A 243 -3.00 -10.37 -0.80
C PRO A 243 -3.69 -9.07 -0.33
N TYR A 244 -3.31 -7.92 -0.89
CA TYR A 244 -3.97 -6.65 -0.57
C TYR A 244 -5.36 -6.55 -1.22
N LEU A 245 -6.31 -5.88 -0.55
CA LEU A 245 -7.71 -5.82 -0.99
C LEU A 245 -8.30 -4.41 -0.91
N LEU A 246 -9.18 -4.07 -1.87
CA LEU A 246 -10.11 -2.93 -1.79
C LEU A 246 -11.53 -3.45 -1.55
N VAL A 247 -12.24 -2.83 -0.61
CA VAL A 247 -13.58 -3.22 -0.16
C VAL A 247 -14.59 -2.13 -0.53
N MET A 248 -15.59 -2.52 -1.31
CA MET A 248 -16.56 -1.62 -1.95
C MET A 248 -17.98 -2.15 -1.85
N GLU A 249 -18.94 -1.31 -2.18
CA GLU A 249 -20.34 -1.66 -2.39
C GLU A 249 -20.50 -2.72 -3.47
N TYR A 250 -21.23 -3.78 -3.14
CA TYR A 250 -21.66 -4.77 -4.12
C TYR A 250 -22.91 -4.27 -4.83
N CYS A 251 -22.81 -4.06 -6.14
CA CYS A 251 -23.94 -3.70 -7.00
C CYS A 251 -24.52 -4.96 -7.64
N ASP A 252 -25.71 -5.39 -7.22
CA ASP A 252 -26.29 -6.68 -7.57
C ASP A 252 -26.79 -6.79 -9.02
N GLY A 253 -27.05 -5.65 -9.67
CA GLY A 253 -27.51 -5.55 -11.05
C GLY A 253 -26.42 -5.72 -12.11
N GLY A 254 -25.15 -5.87 -11.70
CA GLY A 254 -24.00 -5.98 -12.61
C GLY A 254 -23.72 -4.67 -13.35
N SER A 255 -22.93 -4.75 -14.43
CA SER A 255 -22.63 -3.57 -15.25
C SER A 255 -23.77 -3.24 -16.22
N VAL A 256 -23.87 -1.97 -16.61
CA VAL A 256 -24.76 -1.51 -17.68
C VAL A 256 -24.43 -2.24 -18.99
N GLU A 257 -23.15 -2.50 -19.27
CA GLU A 257 -22.72 -3.28 -20.42
C GLU A 257 -23.31 -4.70 -20.43
N ASP A 258 -23.19 -5.43 -19.32
CA ASP A 258 -23.73 -6.79 -19.20
C ASP A 258 -25.25 -6.79 -19.39
N LYS A 259 -25.93 -5.79 -18.82
CA LYS A 259 -27.38 -5.65 -18.95
C LYS A 259 -27.79 -5.41 -20.41
N LEU A 260 -27.07 -4.53 -21.12
CA LEU A 260 -27.30 -4.23 -22.53
C LEU A 260 -27.04 -5.45 -23.43
N ARG A 261 -25.98 -6.21 -23.17
CA ARG A 261 -25.63 -7.42 -23.93
C ARG A 261 -26.62 -8.56 -23.71
N ALA A 262 -27.05 -8.77 -22.47
CA ALA A 262 -27.98 -9.85 -22.15
C ALA A 262 -29.40 -9.60 -22.69
N HIS A 263 -29.85 -8.35 -22.75
CA HIS A 263 -31.23 -8.02 -23.12
C HIS A 263 -31.37 -6.78 -24.01
N PRO A 264 -30.74 -6.74 -25.20
CA PRO A 264 -30.63 -5.53 -26.01
C PRO A 264 -31.99 -4.92 -26.39
N LYS A 265 -33.00 -5.78 -26.61
CA LYS A 265 -34.37 -5.38 -26.98
C LYS A 265 -35.28 -5.04 -25.80
N LYS A 266 -34.92 -5.40 -24.56
CA LYS A 266 -35.74 -5.11 -23.37
C LYS A 266 -35.42 -3.76 -22.72
N ILE A 267 -34.24 -3.19 -23.01
CA ILE A 267 -33.85 -1.87 -22.50
C ILE A 267 -34.31 -0.81 -23.51
N THR A 268 -35.51 -0.29 -23.28
CA THR A 268 -36.14 0.75 -24.09
C THR A 268 -35.31 2.03 -24.11
N ILE A 269 -35.50 2.88 -25.13
CA ILE A 269 -34.81 4.17 -25.23
C ILE A 269 -35.01 5.02 -23.96
N PRO A 270 -36.22 5.18 -23.39
CA PRO A 270 -36.39 5.89 -22.12
C PRO A 270 -35.52 5.36 -20.99
N LYS A 271 -35.37 4.03 -20.87
CA LYS A 271 -34.53 3.45 -19.81
C LYS A 271 -33.04 3.70 -20.03
N ARG A 272 -32.59 3.77 -21.29
CA ARG A 272 -31.20 4.13 -21.63
C ARG A 272 -30.92 5.59 -21.28
N VAL A 273 -31.85 6.50 -21.61
CA VAL A 273 -31.75 7.91 -21.24
C VAL A 273 -31.66 8.05 -19.72
N ASP A 274 -32.54 7.38 -18.97
CA ASP A 274 -32.49 7.35 -17.51
C ASP A 274 -31.12 6.87 -16.97
N MET A 275 -30.58 5.77 -17.50
CA MET A 275 -29.24 5.29 -17.11
C MET A 275 -28.13 6.32 -17.39
N CYS A 276 -28.16 6.99 -18.55
CA CYS A 276 -27.22 8.04 -18.90
C CYS A 276 -27.34 9.25 -17.97
N THR A 277 -28.56 9.70 -17.67
CA THR A 277 -28.83 10.81 -16.74
C THR A 277 -28.31 10.51 -15.34
N GLN A 278 -28.50 9.29 -14.87
CA GLN A 278 -27.94 8.87 -13.58
C GLN A 278 -26.41 8.84 -13.58
N GLY A 279 -25.79 8.34 -14.66
CA GLY A 279 -24.34 8.42 -14.85
C GLY A 279 -23.82 9.85 -14.85
N SER A 280 -24.52 10.79 -15.49
CA SER A 280 -24.13 12.20 -15.51
C SER A 280 -24.20 12.88 -14.15
N TYR A 281 -25.13 12.49 -13.26
CA TYR A 281 -25.12 12.98 -11.88
C TYR A 281 -23.89 12.52 -11.10
N GLY A 282 -23.39 11.31 -11.38
CA GLY A 282 -22.11 10.85 -10.82
C GLY A 282 -20.94 11.69 -11.32
N LEU A 283 -20.92 12.00 -12.62
CA LEU A 283 -19.89 12.83 -13.25
C LEU A 283 -19.89 14.28 -12.77
N GLU A 284 -21.06 14.89 -12.69
CA GLU A 284 -21.24 16.25 -12.16
C GLU A 284 -20.64 16.36 -10.75
N TYR A 285 -20.95 15.41 -9.87
CA TYR A 285 -20.38 15.34 -8.54
C TYR A 285 -18.84 15.24 -8.58
N LEU A 286 -18.28 14.32 -9.39
CA LEU A 286 -16.82 14.16 -9.49
C LEU A 286 -16.14 15.45 -9.96
N HIS A 287 -16.71 16.11 -10.96
CA HIS A 287 -16.17 17.36 -11.49
C HIS A 287 -16.28 18.50 -10.48
N SER A 288 -17.33 18.57 -9.66
CA SER A 288 -17.42 19.54 -8.56
C SER A 288 -16.36 19.34 -7.45
N ARG A 289 -15.63 18.21 -7.51
CA ARG A 289 -14.57 17.83 -6.58
C ARG A 289 -13.20 17.79 -7.26
N ASP A 290 -13.07 18.42 -8.43
CA ASP A 290 -11.85 18.43 -9.26
C ASP A 290 -11.32 17.02 -9.54
N CYS A 291 -12.22 16.05 -9.70
CA CYS A 291 -11.88 14.65 -9.92
C CYS A 291 -12.19 14.24 -11.36
N ILE A 292 -11.16 13.88 -12.11
CA ILE A 292 -11.28 13.33 -13.47
C ILE A 292 -11.23 11.80 -13.41
N HIS A 293 -12.30 11.14 -13.87
CA HIS A 293 -12.42 9.68 -13.79
C HIS A 293 -11.52 8.93 -14.80
N ARG A 294 -11.42 9.46 -16.03
CA ARG A 294 -10.60 8.95 -17.15
C ARG A 294 -10.93 7.54 -17.69
N ASP A 295 -11.99 6.88 -17.22
CA ASP A 295 -12.41 5.58 -17.77
C ASP A 295 -13.94 5.40 -17.73
N ILE A 296 -14.67 6.39 -18.26
CA ILE A 296 -16.13 6.35 -18.30
C ILE A 296 -16.59 5.49 -19.47
N ALA A 297 -17.13 4.32 -19.14
CA ALA A 297 -17.67 3.37 -20.09
C ALA A 297 -18.79 2.55 -19.41
N THR A 298 -19.71 1.97 -20.20
CA THR A 298 -20.82 1.17 -19.66
C THR A 298 -20.38 -0.04 -18.84
N ARG A 299 -19.17 -0.57 -19.05
CA ARG A 299 -18.55 -1.61 -18.22
C ARG A 299 -18.24 -1.15 -16.79
N ASN A 300 -17.99 0.15 -16.61
CA ASN A 300 -17.66 0.79 -15.31
C ASN A 300 -18.87 1.51 -14.70
N CYS A 301 -20.06 1.38 -15.30
CA CYS A 301 -21.32 1.82 -14.72
C CYS A 301 -22.03 0.59 -14.13
N LEU A 302 -22.09 0.49 -12.81
CA LEU A 302 -22.76 -0.61 -12.11
C LEU A 302 -24.19 -0.24 -11.75
N ILE A 303 -25.05 -1.24 -11.56
CA ILE A 303 -26.46 -1.05 -11.21
C ILE A 303 -26.70 -1.69 -9.83
N ASP A 304 -27.24 -0.93 -8.89
CA ASP A 304 -27.75 -1.44 -7.61
C ASP A 304 -29.17 -0.92 -7.40
N LYS A 305 -30.15 -1.82 -7.22
CA LYS A 305 -31.57 -1.45 -6.97
C LYS A 305 -32.14 -0.43 -7.97
N GLY A 306 -31.70 -0.51 -9.23
CA GLY A 306 -32.13 0.39 -10.32
C GLY A 306 -31.39 1.73 -10.38
N ILE A 307 -30.43 1.97 -9.48
CA ILE A 307 -29.55 3.14 -9.46
C ILE A 307 -28.26 2.82 -10.22
N VAL A 308 -27.88 3.66 -11.18
CA VAL A 308 -26.58 3.58 -11.85
C VAL A 308 -25.51 4.27 -11.00
N LYS A 309 -24.39 3.58 -10.79
CA LYS A 309 -23.25 4.02 -9.98
C LYS A 309 -21.96 3.92 -10.79
N LEU A 310 -21.16 4.98 -10.83
CA LEU A 310 -19.83 4.97 -11.42
C LEU A 310 -18.87 4.18 -10.53
N ALA A 311 -18.08 3.31 -11.15
CA ALA A 311 -17.13 2.40 -10.52
C ALA A 311 -15.75 2.47 -11.21
N ASP A 312 -14.78 1.76 -10.64
CA ASP A 312 -13.41 1.63 -11.14
C ASP A 312 -12.62 2.95 -11.18
N PHE A 313 -12.13 3.34 -10.00
CA PHE A 313 -11.41 4.59 -9.78
C PHE A 313 -9.89 4.43 -9.98
N GLY A 314 -9.42 3.29 -10.51
CA GLY A 314 -7.98 3.04 -10.72
C GLY A 314 -7.31 4.08 -11.61
N MET A 315 -8.10 4.67 -12.52
CA MET A 315 -7.69 5.77 -13.37
C MET A 315 -8.12 7.14 -12.86
N CYS A 316 -8.67 7.32 -11.67
CA CYS A 316 -9.06 8.66 -11.20
C CYS A 316 -7.85 9.55 -10.85
N ARG A 317 -8.00 10.87 -11.04
CA ARG A 317 -7.04 11.90 -10.62
C ARG A 317 -7.76 13.09 -10.03
N ALA A 318 -7.32 13.54 -8.85
CA ALA A 318 -7.76 14.80 -8.25
C ALA A 318 -6.90 15.94 -8.82
N THR A 319 -7.28 16.43 -9.99
CA THR A 319 -6.62 17.52 -10.72
C THR A 319 -7.59 18.04 -11.78
N THR A 320 -7.49 19.32 -12.13
CA THR A 320 -8.22 19.92 -13.25
C THR A 320 -7.51 19.73 -14.58
N VAL A 321 -6.19 19.52 -14.56
CA VAL A 321 -5.35 19.32 -15.75
C VAL A 321 -4.55 18.02 -15.62
N TYR A 322 -4.63 17.18 -16.63
CA TYR A 322 -3.88 15.93 -16.69
C TYR A 322 -3.39 15.64 -18.11
N LYS A 323 -2.08 15.43 -18.25
CA LYS A 323 -1.47 14.94 -19.50
C LYS A 323 -1.44 13.42 -19.47
N ILE A 324 -2.01 12.78 -20.49
CA ILE A 324 -2.03 11.32 -20.61
C ILE A 324 -0.62 10.78 -20.77
N ASP A 325 -0.34 9.69 -20.04
CA ASP A 325 0.86 8.89 -20.23
C ASP A 325 0.59 7.87 -21.35
N LEU A 326 1.10 8.18 -22.56
CA LEU A 326 0.93 7.36 -23.76
C LEU A 326 1.67 6.01 -23.69
N SER A 327 2.54 5.80 -22.68
CA SER A 327 3.24 4.52 -22.50
C SER A 327 2.38 3.43 -21.86
N LYS A 328 1.22 3.79 -21.32
CA LYS A 328 0.29 2.86 -20.66
C LYS A 328 -0.83 2.43 -21.61
N PRO A 329 -1.44 1.23 -21.42
CA PRO A 329 -2.61 0.84 -22.19
C PRO A 329 -3.73 1.87 -22.06
N LEU A 330 -4.25 2.33 -23.20
CA LEU A 330 -5.31 3.35 -23.28
C LEU A 330 -6.59 2.76 -23.87
N ASN A 331 -7.73 3.19 -23.32
CA ASN A 331 -9.05 2.88 -23.86
C ASN A 331 -9.40 3.84 -24.99
N VAL A 332 -8.64 3.79 -26.09
CA VAL A 332 -8.64 4.80 -27.19
C VAL A 332 -10.05 5.12 -27.70
N ARG A 333 -10.95 4.12 -27.78
CA ARG A 333 -12.34 4.30 -28.25
C ARG A 333 -13.21 5.17 -27.33
N TRP A 334 -12.76 5.43 -26.10
CA TRP A 334 -13.45 6.23 -25.08
C TRP A 334 -12.72 7.54 -24.75
N LEU A 335 -11.61 7.83 -25.43
CA LEU A 335 -10.82 9.03 -25.22
C LEU A 335 -11.22 10.15 -26.18
N ALA A 336 -11.19 11.38 -25.68
CA ALA A 336 -11.38 12.56 -26.51
C ALA A 336 -10.08 12.85 -27.32
N PRO A 337 -10.18 13.36 -28.56
CA PRO A 337 -9.03 13.49 -29.46
C PRO A 337 -7.84 14.23 -28.85
N GLU A 338 -8.07 15.34 -28.17
CA GLU A 338 -7.06 16.20 -27.53
C GLU A 338 -6.23 15.49 -26.47
N THR A 339 -6.72 14.37 -25.96
CA THR A 339 -6.01 13.58 -24.95
C THR A 339 -4.99 12.61 -25.54
N THR A 340 -4.99 12.45 -26.87
CA THR A 340 -4.13 11.54 -27.63
C THR A 340 -3.15 12.25 -28.57
N VAL A 341 -3.15 13.58 -28.58
CA VAL A 341 -2.26 14.43 -29.40
C VAL A 341 -0.96 14.75 -28.67
#